data_AF-A0AA38UYT0-F1
#
_entry.id   AF-A0AA38UYT0-F1
#
_cell.length_a   1.000
_cell.length_b   1.000
_cell.length_c   1.000
_cell.angle_alpha   90.00
_cell.angle_beta   90.00
_cell.angle_gamma   90.00
#
_symmetry.space_group_name_H-M   'P 1'
#
loop_
_entity.id
_entity.type
_entity.pdbx_description
1 polymer ?
#
loop_
_entity_poly.entity_id
_entity_poly.type
_entity_poly.pdbx_seq_one_letter_code
_entity_poly.pdbx_strand_id
1 'polypeptide(L)'
;MPSKTLAHAYNGTTTSLNTGLPRNKINEYTNVQFHDSQGAAMIPAQQALFGRARKAKDRIHWMFPPNKDERVKSLLTWIETVSRDLGTYGLHRFLQSRERGALIANADYQIPGGKNEPAFDWLTFGQLQETRDKIMQESAAFYDPAVQAIVFVFLPSKTGNSVAMWRRKINVPNNMRLMLQGEISLAMAALRRDEDYIVHVDEYVLLLGVIAPRAL
;
A
#
# COMPACT_ATOMS: atom_id res chain seq x y z
N MET A 1 -34.15 34.23 -32.78
CA MET A 1 -34.79 34.46 -31.46
C MET A 1 -34.98 33.10 -30.78
N PRO A 2 -34.18 32.77 -29.74
CA PRO A 2 -34.34 31.52 -29.00
C PRO A 2 -35.50 31.61 -28.00
N SER A 3 -36.19 30.50 -27.80
CA SER A 3 -37.46 30.39 -27.08
C SER A 3 -37.34 30.64 -25.56
N LYS A 4 -38.28 31.41 -25.00
CA LYS A 4 -38.33 31.87 -23.60
C LYS A 4 -38.57 30.74 -22.57
N THR A 5 -38.82 29.51 -23.01
CA THR A 5 -39.11 28.38 -22.11
C THR A 5 -37.85 27.69 -21.56
N LEU A 6 -36.69 27.86 -22.22
CA LEU A 6 -35.42 27.28 -21.75
C LEU A 6 -34.69 28.11 -20.69
N ALA A 7 -35.06 29.39 -20.53
CA ALA A 7 -34.42 30.31 -19.59
C ALA A 7 -34.91 30.14 -18.14
N HIS A 8 -36.08 29.53 -17.93
CA HIS A 8 -36.65 29.36 -16.58
C HIS A 8 -36.20 28.09 -15.85
N ALA A 9 -35.46 27.19 -16.50
CA ALA A 9 -34.90 26.00 -15.86
C ALA A 9 -33.52 26.23 -15.20
N TYR A 10 -32.92 27.42 -15.40
CA TYR A 10 -31.58 27.74 -14.87
C TYR A 10 -31.60 28.63 -13.60
N ASN A 11 -32.76 29.10 -13.15
CA ASN A 11 -32.89 29.98 -11.99
C ASN A 11 -33.28 29.23 -10.70
N GLY A 12 -32.58 28.13 -10.38
CA GLY A 12 -32.91 27.34 -9.19
C GLY A 12 -31.80 26.49 -8.55
N THR A 13 -30.58 26.47 -9.09
CA THR A 13 -29.50 25.62 -8.53
C THR A 13 -28.16 26.33 -8.54
N THR A 14 -28.04 27.38 -7.72
CA THR A 14 -26.74 27.75 -7.14
C THR A 14 -26.43 26.81 -5.98
N THR A 15 -26.22 25.53 -6.28
CA THR A 15 -25.41 24.66 -5.45
C THR A 15 -24.06 24.58 -6.12
N SER A 16 -23.07 25.25 -5.54
CA SER A 16 -21.67 25.03 -5.88
C SER A 16 -21.44 23.52 -5.99
N LEU A 17 -21.09 23.05 -7.18
CA LEU A 17 -20.51 21.72 -7.39
C LEU A 17 -19.18 21.68 -6.65
N ASN A 18 -19.25 21.49 -5.33
CA ASN A 18 -18.16 20.93 -4.58
C ASN A 18 -17.99 19.52 -5.12
N THR A 19 -17.07 19.35 -6.07
CA THR A 19 -16.37 18.09 -6.33
C THR A 19 -15.53 17.73 -5.10
N GLY A 20 -16.21 17.55 -3.97
CA GLY A 20 -15.64 16.94 -2.79
C GLY A 20 -15.57 15.45 -3.09
N LEU A 21 -14.35 14.93 -3.18
CA LEU A 21 -14.06 13.51 -3.03
C LEU A 21 -15.02 12.93 -1.97
N PRO A 22 -15.71 11.80 -2.22
CA PRO A 22 -16.56 11.20 -1.22
C PRO A 22 -15.71 11.03 0.04
N ARG A 23 -16.11 11.72 1.10
CA ARG A 23 -15.44 11.73 2.40
C ARG A 23 -15.75 10.38 3.05
N ASN A 24 -15.22 9.30 2.48
CA ASN A 24 -15.27 7.96 3.05
C ASN A 24 -14.48 8.03 4.35
N LYS A 25 -15.18 8.31 5.45
CA LYS A 25 -14.58 8.24 6.78
C LYS A 25 -14.35 6.77 7.05
N ILE A 26 -13.12 6.34 6.81
CA ILE A 26 -12.63 4.98 7.00
C ILE A 26 -13.15 4.35 8.30
N ASN A 27 -13.18 5.13 9.39
CA ASN A 27 -13.59 4.69 10.71
C ASN A 27 -15.10 4.44 10.87
N GLU A 28 -15.94 4.84 9.91
CA GLU A 28 -17.39 4.55 9.95
C GLU A 28 -17.69 3.08 9.60
N TYR A 29 -16.73 2.38 8.99
CA TYR A 29 -16.91 1.02 8.46
C TYR A 29 -16.09 -0.05 9.19
N THR A 30 -15.29 0.35 10.17
CA THR A 30 -14.45 -0.54 10.98
C THR A 30 -14.74 -0.34 12.46
N ASN A 31 -14.78 -1.43 13.22
CA ASN A 31 -14.90 -1.35 14.68
C ASN A 31 -13.55 -1.04 15.36
N VAL A 32 -12.47 -1.07 14.58
CA VAL A 32 -11.09 -0.79 15.00
C VAL A 32 -10.66 0.54 14.40
N GLN A 33 -10.05 1.39 15.22
CA GLN A 33 -9.42 2.61 14.75
C GLN A 33 -7.99 2.27 14.28
N PHE A 34 -7.71 2.50 12.99
CA PHE A 34 -6.35 2.36 12.46
C PHE A 34 -5.63 3.71 12.49
N HIS A 35 -4.36 3.67 12.86
CA HIS A 35 -3.52 4.85 12.96
C HIS A 35 -2.54 4.92 11.78
N ASP A 36 -2.41 6.11 11.18
CA ASP A 36 -1.37 6.43 10.21
C ASP A 36 -0.29 7.24 10.95
N SER A 37 0.96 6.80 10.89
CA SER A 37 2.08 7.49 11.55
C SER A 37 2.61 8.67 10.74
N GLN A 38 2.06 8.90 9.55
CA GLN A 38 2.50 9.89 8.57
C GLN A 38 3.98 9.72 8.21
N GLY A 39 4.42 8.46 8.15
CA GLY A 39 5.79 8.06 7.87
C GLY A 39 6.73 8.04 9.07
N ALA A 40 6.30 8.49 10.25
CA ALA A 40 7.12 8.49 11.45
C ALA A 40 7.61 7.08 11.82
N ALA A 41 6.79 6.05 11.61
CA ALA A 41 7.14 4.66 11.87
C ALA A 41 8.28 4.15 10.97
N MET A 42 8.49 4.76 9.80
CA MET A 42 9.53 4.36 8.85
C MET A 42 10.87 5.09 9.07
N ILE A 43 10.88 6.21 9.80
CA ILE A 43 12.10 7.02 10.02
C ILE A 43 13.29 6.16 10.49
N PRO A 44 13.15 5.25 11.49
CA PRO A 44 14.28 4.44 11.96
C PRO A 44 14.86 3.49 10.91
N ALA A 45 14.10 3.19 9.85
CA ALA A 45 14.46 2.25 8.79
C ALA A 45 14.61 2.94 7.43
N GLN A 46 14.63 4.28 7.37
CA GLN A 46 14.61 5.00 6.09
C GLN A 46 15.78 4.61 5.18
N GLN A 47 16.98 4.46 5.76
CA GLN A 47 18.16 4.01 5.01
C GLN A 47 18.03 2.56 4.56
N ALA A 48 17.48 1.69 5.41
CA ALA A 48 17.23 0.29 5.07
C ALA A 48 16.17 0.11 3.98
N LEU A 49 15.13 0.95 3.95
CA LEU A 49 13.99 0.84 3.04
C LEU A 49 14.21 1.60 1.73
N PHE A 50 14.84 2.76 1.76
CA PHE A 50 14.95 3.66 0.60
C PHE A 50 16.39 4.06 0.25
N GLY A 51 17.36 3.71 1.09
CA GLY A 51 18.77 4.03 0.86
C GLY A 51 19.30 3.41 -0.43
N ARG A 52 20.31 4.06 -1.02
CA ARG A 52 20.98 3.65 -2.26
C ARG A 52 22.42 3.20 -2.08
N ALA A 53 22.97 3.36 -0.87
CA ALA A 53 24.36 2.99 -0.57
C ALA A 53 24.62 1.48 -0.66
N ARG A 54 23.57 0.66 -0.48
CA ARG A 54 23.61 -0.81 -0.58
C ARG A 54 22.40 -1.29 -1.36
N LYS A 55 22.57 -2.40 -2.09
CA LYS A 55 21.51 -3.02 -2.88
C LYS A 55 20.35 -3.43 -1.97
N ALA A 56 19.12 -3.34 -2.47
CA ALA A 56 17.92 -3.72 -1.71
C ALA A 56 18.03 -5.10 -1.03
N LYS A 57 18.55 -6.12 -1.72
CA LYS A 57 18.73 -7.47 -1.16
C LYS A 57 19.69 -7.57 0.04
N ASP A 58 20.59 -6.59 0.19
CA ASP A 58 21.57 -6.54 1.28
C ASP A 58 21.06 -5.71 2.49
N ARG A 59 19.87 -5.12 2.38
CA ARG A 59 19.24 -4.27 3.42
C ARG A 59 17.82 -4.69 3.78
N ILE A 60 17.08 -5.35 2.88
CA ILE A 60 15.75 -5.88 3.14
C ILE A 60 15.85 -7.40 3.09
N HIS A 61 15.68 -8.03 4.25
CA HIS A 61 15.84 -9.46 4.38
C HIS A 61 14.49 -10.14 4.63
N TRP A 62 14.17 -11.10 3.76
CA TRP A 62 12.94 -11.87 3.80
C TRP A 62 13.14 -13.23 4.50
N MET A 63 12.06 -13.98 4.66
CA MET A 63 12.06 -15.38 5.14
C MET A 63 12.52 -15.58 6.59
N PHE A 64 12.45 -14.54 7.43
CA PHE A 64 12.64 -14.73 8.86
C PHE A 64 11.44 -15.47 9.48
N PRO A 65 11.67 -16.42 10.40
CA PRO A 65 10.58 -17.04 11.14
C PRO A 65 9.92 -15.99 12.06
N PRO A 66 8.59 -15.81 11.97
CA PRO A 66 7.88 -14.71 12.64
C PRO A 66 7.79 -14.83 14.16
N ASN A 67 8.10 -16.00 14.70
CA ASN A 67 8.03 -16.33 16.13
C ASN A 67 9.33 -16.11 16.90
N LYS A 68 10.40 -15.63 16.24
CA LYS A 68 11.69 -15.39 16.89
C LYS A 68 11.77 -14.07 17.64
N ASP A 69 11.00 -13.07 17.26
CA ASP A 69 10.94 -11.76 17.93
C ASP A 69 9.52 -11.51 18.42
N GLU A 70 9.36 -11.24 19.72
CA GLU A 70 8.05 -11.10 20.35
C GLU A 70 7.27 -9.90 19.81
N ARG A 71 7.95 -8.83 19.37
CA ARG A 71 7.30 -7.64 18.79
C ARG A 71 6.64 -7.98 17.46
N VAL A 72 7.36 -8.72 16.61
CA VAL A 72 6.87 -9.18 15.31
C VAL A 72 5.73 -10.17 15.50
N LYS A 73 5.89 -11.15 16.40
CA LYS A 73 4.85 -12.12 16.73
C LYS A 73 3.58 -11.44 17.25
N SER A 74 3.72 -10.49 18.17
CA SER A 74 2.60 -9.74 18.73
C SER A 74 1.86 -8.95 17.66
N LEU A 75 2.58 -8.23 16.79
CA LEU A 75 2.00 -7.48 15.69
C LEU A 75 1.30 -8.38 14.67
N LEU A 76 1.91 -9.50 14.28
CA LEU A 76 1.29 -10.44 13.36
C LEU A 76 0.05 -11.10 13.96
N THR A 77 0.06 -11.37 15.26
CA THR A 77 -1.12 -11.88 15.98
C THR A 77 -2.23 -10.84 15.99
N TRP A 78 -1.89 -9.58 16.29
CA TRP A 78 -2.85 -8.49 16.25
C TRP A 78 -3.47 -8.33 14.86
N ILE A 79 -2.66 -8.34 13.79
CA ILE A 79 -3.13 -8.30 12.39
C ILE A 79 -4.12 -9.42 12.09
N GLU A 80 -3.87 -10.63 12.60
CA GLU A 80 -4.78 -11.76 12.44
C GLU A 80 -6.14 -11.48 13.10
N THR A 81 -6.12 -10.99 14.34
CA THR A 81 -7.34 -10.69 15.11
C THR A 81 -8.22 -9.63 14.48
N VAL A 82 -7.64 -8.64 13.78
CA VAL A 82 -8.36 -7.54 13.14
C VAL A 82 -8.41 -7.65 11.61
N SER A 83 -8.06 -8.81 11.05
CA SER A 83 -7.84 -9.01 9.61
C SER A 83 -9.01 -8.52 8.74
N ARG A 84 -10.25 -8.75 9.17
CA ARG A 84 -11.46 -8.26 8.49
C ARG A 84 -11.48 -6.72 8.37
N ASP A 85 -11.27 -6.02 9.48
CA ASP A 85 -11.26 -4.56 9.51
C ASP A 85 -10.04 -4.00 8.78
N LEU A 86 -8.88 -4.67 8.86
CA LEU A 86 -7.65 -4.27 8.17
C LEU A 86 -7.76 -4.43 6.65
N GLY A 87 -8.44 -5.46 6.16
CA GLY A 87 -8.76 -5.62 4.74
C GLY A 87 -9.64 -4.48 4.23
N THR A 88 -10.65 -4.09 5.02
CA THR A 88 -11.51 -2.93 4.74
C THR A 88 -10.70 -1.63 4.71
N TYR A 89 -9.82 -1.44 5.70
CA TYR A 89 -8.91 -0.31 5.77
C TYR A 89 -8.03 -0.19 4.52
N GLY A 90 -7.41 -1.29 4.09
CA GLY A 90 -6.59 -1.34 2.87
C GLY A 90 -7.37 -0.99 1.59
N LEU A 91 -8.61 -1.48 1.45
CA LEU A 91 -9.49 -1.10 0.34
C LEU A 91 -9.73 0.42 0.33
N HIS A 92 -10.02 1.02 1.49
CA HIS A 92 -10.21 2.47 1.56
C HIS A 92 -8.95 3.26 1.18
N ARG A 93 -7.76 2.82 1.61
CA ARG A 93 -6.50 3.46 1.23
C ARG A 93 -6.25 3.38 -0.28
N PHE A 94 -6.61 2.26 -0.91
CA PHE A 94 -6.62 2.15 -2.38
C PHE A 94 -7.58 3.16 -3.02
N LEU A 95 -8.85 3.22 -2.58
CA LEU A 95 -9.84 4.14 -3.14
C LEU A 95 -9.46 5.62 -2.96
N GLN A 96 -8.79 5.95 -1.86
CA GLN A 96 -8.30 7.30 -1.57
C GLN A 96 -7.11 7.68 -2.44
N SER A 97 -6.12 6.80 -2.56
CA SER A 97 -4.91 7.06 -3.35
C SER A 97 -5.12 6.88 -4.86
N ARG A 98 -6.17 6.16 -5.26
CA ARG A 98 -6.46 5.76 -6.64
C ARG A 98 -5.29 5.02 -7.30
N GLU A 99 -4.49 4.31 -6.51
CA GLU A 99 -3.25 3.68 -6.94
C GLU A 99 -3.02 2.38 -6.15
N ARG A 100 -2.47 1.35 -6.80
CA ARG A 100 -2.07 0.10 -6.13
C ARG A 100 -1.03 0.42 -5.05
N GLY A 101 -1.03 -0.32 -3.95
CA GLY A 101 -0.12 -0.06 -2.85
C GLY A 101 -0.12 -1.14 -1.78
N ALA A 102 0.45 -0.80 -0.64
CA ALA A 102 0.48 -1.69 0.51
C ALA A 102 0.47 -0.88 1.81
N LEU A 103 -0.10 -1.49 2.84
CA LEU A 103 0.09 -1.04 4.21
C LEU A 103 1.48 -1.48 4.68
N ILE A 104 2.17 -0.63 5.43
CA ILE A 104 3.45 -0.95 6.06
C ILE A 104 3.40 -0.61 7.55
N ALA A 105 3.90 -1.54 8.38
CA ALA A 105 3.96 -1.39 9.84
C ALA A 105 5.35 -1.74 10.36
N ASN A 106 5.85 -0.91 11.28
CA ASN A 106 7.08 -1.16 12.01
C ASN A 106 6.75 -1.87 13.33
N ALA A 107 7.26 -3.08 13.51
CA ALA A 107 7.06 -3.86 14.73
C ALA A 107 7.70 -3.21 15.98
N ASP A 108 8.67 -2.31 15.80
CA ASP A 108 9.35 -1.60 16.89
C ASP A 108 8.80 -0.19 17.15
N TYR A 109 7.82 0.26 16.37
CA TYR A 109 7.26 1.58 16.53
C TYR A 109 6.08 1.57 17.51
N GLN A 110 6.06 2.57 18.39
CA GLN A 110 4.97 2.86 19.29
C GLN A 110 4.49 4.28 19.06
N ILE A 111 3.17 4.46 19.01
CA ILE A 111 2.56 5.78 18.81
C ILE A 111 2.85 6.63 20.06
N PRO A 112 3.43 7.84 19.93
CA PRO A 112 3.68 8.73 21.06
C PRO A 112 2.39 9.03 21.83
N GLY A 113 2.39 8.77 23.14
CA GLY A 113 1.22 8.96 24.02
C GLY A 113 0.08 7.95 23.82
N GLY A 114 0.26 6.93 22.98
CA GLY A 114 -0.77 5.95 22.62
C GLY A 114 -0.75 4.67 23.44
N LYS A 115 -1.93 4.03 23.51
CA LYS A 115 -2.09 2.59 23.80
C LYS A 115 -1.21 1.82 22.80
N ASN A 116 -0.64 0.67 23.18
CA ASN A 116 0.30 -0.14 22.37
C ASN A 116 -0.28 -0.70 21.04
N GLU A 117 -0.93 0.15 20.24
CA GLU A 117 -1.58 -0.15 18.97
C GLU A 117 -0.60 0.18 17.83
N PRO A 118 -0.52 -0.70 16.81
CA PRO A 118 0.36 -0.46 15.68
C PRO A 118 -0.15 0.64 14.76
N ALA A 119 0.79 1.31 14.10
CA ALA A 119 0.50 2.20 12.99
C ALA A 119 0.69 1.50 11.64
N PHE A 120 -0.18 1.82 10.68
CA PHE A 120 -0.13 1.33 9.30
C PHE A 120 -0.14 2.51 8.33
N ASP A 121 1.02 2.79 7.76
CA ASP A 121 1.16 3.78 6.69
C ASP A 121 0.82 3.11 5.35
N TRP A 122 0.25 3.86 4.40
CA TRP A 122 0.05 3.37 3.03
C TRP A 122 1.18 3.85 2.13
N LEU A 123 1.82 2.91 1.45
CA LEU A 123 2.78 3.17 0.39
C LEU A 123 2.15 2.81 -0.96
N THR A 124 2.05 3.80 -1.85
CA THR A 124 1.67 3.59 -3.25
C THR A 124 2.76 2.81 -4.00
N PHE A 125 2.40 2.24 -5.15
CA PHE A 125 3.36 1.52 -5.99
C PHE A 125 4.61 2.34 -6.30
N GLY A 126 4.46 3.64 -6.63
CA GLY A 126 5.62 4.51 -6.88
C GLY A 126 6.56 4.62 -5.68
N GLN A 127 6.02 4.73 -4.46
CA GLN A 127 6.85 4.74 -3.25
C GLN A 127 7.48 3.37 -2.97
N LEU A 128 6.76 2.28 -3.24
CA LEU A 128 7.30 0.93 -3.12
C LEU A 128 8.40 0.66 -4.16
N GLN A 129 8.31 1.24 -5.35
CA GLN A 129 9.34 1.16 -6.39
C GLN A 129 10.66 1.79 -5.93
N GLU A 130 10.58 2.86 -5.14
CA GLU A 130 11.76 3.46 -4.50
C GLU A 130 12.44 2.53 -3.48
N THR A 131 11.83 1.43 -3.06
CA THR A 131 12.53 0.46 -2.22
C THR A 131 13.56 -0.35 -2.99
N ARG A 132 13.44 -0.44 -4.32
CA ARG A 132 14.24 -1.31 -5.20
C ARG A 132 14.20 -2.80 -4.84
N ASP A 133 13.32 -3.17 -3.89
CA ASP A 133 13.09 -4.56 -3.51
C ASP A 133 12.05 -5.17 -4.44
N LYS A 134 12.43 -6.28 -5.08
CA LYS A 134 11.59 -6.99 -6.04
C LYS A 134 10.29 -7.48 -5.40
N ILE A 135 10.36 -8.05 -4.20
CA ILE A 135 9.21 -8.68 -3.54
C ILE A 135 8.20 -7.62 -3.12
N MET A 136 8.63 -6.47 -2.58
CA MET A 136 7.73 -5.36 -2.23
C MET A 136 6.99 -4.85 -3.46
N GLN A 137 7.72 -4.63 -4.57
CA GLN A 137 7.16 -4.10 -5.80
C GLN A 137 6.20 -5.07 -6.47
N GLU A 138 6.59 -6.32 -6.68
CA GLU A 138 5.73 -7.33 -7.31
C GLU A 138 4.46 -7.60 -6.50
N SER A 139 4.57 -7.54 -5.16
CA SER A 139 3.40 -7.73 -4.28
C SER A 139 2.35 -6.65 -4.47
N ALA A 140 2.75 -5.41 -4.79
CA ALA A 140 1.84 -4.31 -5.06
C ALA A 140 1.49 -4.16 -6.55
N ALA A 141 2.37 -4.57 -7.45
CA ALA A 141 2.16 -4.45 -8.89
C ALA A 141 1.04 -5.36 -9.39
N PHE A 142 0.90 -6.58 -8.85
CA PHE A 142 0.11 -7.63 -9.52
C PHE A 142 -1.03 -8.22 -8.67
N TYR A 143 -1.40 -7.58 -7.57
CA TYR A 143 -2.58 -7.98 -6.79
C TYR A 143 -3.82 -7.20 -7.23
N ASP A 144 -5.00 -7.76 -6.96
CA ASP A 144 -6.26 -7.05 -7.13
C ASP A 144 -6.62 -6.32 -5.81
N PRO A 145 -6.57 -4.97 -5.78
CA PRO A 145 -6.86 -4.18 -4.59
C PRO A 145 -8.34 -4.15 -4.20
N ALA A 146 -9.24 -4.64 -5.06
CA ALA A 146 -10.65 -4.81 -4.72
C ALA A 146 -10.90 -6.02 -3.81
N VAL A 147 -10.02 -7.03 -3.86
CA VAL A 147 -10.21 -8.31 -3.14
C VAL A 147 -9.18 -8.55 -2.05
N GLN A 148 -8.02 -7.91 -2.11
CA GLN A 148 -6.96 -8.08 -1.12
C GLN A 148 -6.31 -6.76 -0.75
N ALA A 149 -5.80 -6.67 0.48
CA ALA A 149 -4.86 -5.66 0.92
C ALA A 149 -3.52 -6.34 1.23
N ILE A 150 -2.42 -5.71 0.79
CA ILE A 150 -1.07 -6.16 1.13
C ILE A 150 -0.61 -5.44 2.38
N VAL A 151 -0.07 -6.20 3.34
CA VAL A 151 0.49 -5.66 4.57
C VAL A 151 1.93 -6.13 4.69
N PHE A 152 2.85 -5.18 4.76
CA PHE A 152 4.25 -5.41 5.11
C PHE A 152 4.45 -5.12 6.58
N VAL A 153 5.06 -6.06 7.28
CA VAL A 153 5.55 -5.86 8.65
C VAL A 153 7.06 -5.89 8.56
N PHE A 154 7.72 -4.93 9.18
CA PHE A 154 9.18 -4.91 9.26
C PHE A 154 9.67 -4.72 10.67
N LEU A 155 10.89 -5.18 10.91
CA LEU A 155 11.64 -4.92 12.13
C LEU A 155 13.01 -4.36 11.75
N PRO A 156 13.34 -3.11 12.12
CA PRO A 156 14.66 -2.55 11.88
C PRO A 156 15.73 -3.22 12.72
N SER A 157 16.93 -3.34 12.17
CA SER A 157 18.12 -3.62 12.96
C SER A 157 18.47 -2.41 13.83
N LYS A 158 19.25 -2.63 14.89
CA LYS A 158 19.63 -1.56 15.85
C LYS A 158 20.30 -0.35 15.18
N THR A 159 20.96 -0.54 14.04
CA THR A 159 21.64 0.52 13.29
C THR A 159 20.74 1.20 12.27
N GLY A 160 19.51 0.72 12.05
CA GLY A 160 18.59 1.24 11.02
C GLY A 160 19.02 0.96 9.58
N ASN A 161 20.10 0.19 9.40
CA ASN A 161 20.68 -0.06 8.08
C ASN A 161 20.03 -1.25 7.38
N SER A 162 19.42 -2.18 8.11
CA SER A 162 18.71 -3.32 7.53
C SER A 162 17.38 -3.55 8.23
N VAL A 163 16.48 -4.28 7.56
CA VAL A 163 15.21 -4.72 8.12
C VAL A 163 15.02 -6.21 7.88
N ALA A 164 14.41 -6.90 8.84
CA ALA A 164 13.70 -8.13 8.57
C ALA A 164 12.28 -7.77 8.12
N MET A 165 11.77 -8.45 7.08
CA MET A 165 10.50 -8.11 6.43
C MET A 165 9.59 -9.33 6.29
N TRP A 166 8.30 -9.12 6.53
CA TRP A 166 7.22 -10.09 6.37
C TRP A 166 6.10 -9.51 5.51
N ARG A 167 5.36 -10.40 4.83
CA ARG A 167 4.20 -10.05 4.01
C ARG A 167 2.97 -10.82 4.45
N ARG A 168 1.84 -10.13 4.55
CA ARG A 168 0.50 -10.71 4.66
C ARG A 168 -0.38 -10.22 3.52
N LYS A 169 -1.23 -11.13 3.02
CA LYS A 169 -2.32 -10.81 2.11
C LYS A 169 -3.60 -10.93 2.92
N ILE A 170 -4.32 -9.84 3.06
CA ILE A 170 -5.52 -9.76 3.87
C ILE A 170 -6.71 -9.64 2.92
N ASN A 171 -7.70 -10.51 3.06
CA ASN A 171 -8.88 -10.46 2.18
C ASN A 171 -9.77 -9.26 2.53
N VAL A 172 -10.25 -8.57 1.50
CA VAL A 172 -11.27 -7.54 1.64
C VAL A 172 -12.63 -8.23 1.85
N PRO A 173 -13.40 -7.87 2.90
CA PRO A 173 -14.68 -8.52 3.18
C PRO A 173 -15.70 -8.34 2.05
N ASN A 174 -16.42 -9.39 1.69
CA ASN A 174 -17.36 -9.39 0.55
C ASN A 174 -18.42 -8.29 0.64
N ASN A 175 -18.95 -8.03 1.85
CA ASN A 175 -19.95 -6.98 2.08
C ASN A 175 -19.40 -5.59 1.73
N MET A 176 -18.12 -5.32 2.02
CA MET A 176 -17.49 -4.04 1.66
C MET A 176 -17.29 -3.90 0.16
N ARG A 177 -16.93 -4.99 -0.54
CA ARG A 177 -16.80 -4.99 -2.00
C ARG A 177 -18.12 -4.72 -2.71
N LEU A 178 -19.22 -5.28 -2.19
CA LEU A 178 -20.57 -5.05 -2.73
C LEU A 178 -21.03 -3.61 -2.45
N MET A 179 -20.80 -3.12 -1.24
CA MET A 179 -21.22 -1.77 -0.86
C MET A 179 -20.51 -0.66 -1.64
N LEU A 180 -19.21 -0.84 -1.92
CA LEU A 180 -18.36 0.14 -2.62
C LEU A 180 -18.14 -0.21 -4.11
N GLN A 181 -19.02 -1.03 -4.69
CA GLN A 181 -18.79 -1.59 -6.03
C GLN A 181 -18.61 -0.50 -7.10
N GLY A 182 -19.36 0.60 -7.01
CA GLY A 182 -19.25 1.73 -7.93
C GLY A 182 -17.90 2.43 -7.84
N GLU A 183 -17.46 2.76 -6.63
CA GLU A 183 -16.17 3.41 -6.35
C GLU A 183 -15.00 2.51 -6.75
N ILE A 184 -15.09 1.21 -6.46
CA ILE A 184 -14.12 0.20 -6.87
C ILE A 184 -14.01 0.17 -8.39
N SER A 185 -15.13 0.08 -9.10
CA SER A 185 -15.14 0.00 -10.57
C SER A 185 -14.47 1.23 -11.18
N LEU A 186 -14.78 2.42 -10.67
CA LEU A 186 -14.16 3.68 -11.10
C LEU A 186 -12.66 3.73 -10.77
N ALA A 187 -12.25 3.28 -9.58
CA ALA A 187 -10.84 3.27 -9.18
C ALA A 187 -10.03 2.28 -10.03
N MET A 188 -10.55 1.09 -10.26
CA MET A 188 -9.92 0.04 -11.06
C MET A 188 -9.76 0.49 -12.52
N ALA A 189 -10.78 1.15 -13.09
CA ALA A 189 -10.71 1.68 -14.45
C ALA A 189 -9.69 2.83 -14.61
N ALA A 190 -9.37 3.54 -13.52
CA ALA A 190 -8.40 4.62 -13.51
C ALA A 190 -6.96 4.16 -13.25
N LEU A 191 -6.74 2.87 -12.95
CA LEU A 191 -5.41 2.34 -12.75
C LEU A 191 -4.59 2.42 -14.04
N ARG A 192 -3.28 2.53 -13.86
CA ARG A 192 -2.32 2.36 -14.96
C ARG A 192 -2.49 0.99 -15.60
N ARG A 193 -2.04 0.85 -16.84
CA ARG A 193 -2.04 -0.45 -17.51
C ARG A 193 -1.05 -1.36 -16.82
N ASP A 194 -1.29 -2.67 -16.85
CA ASP A 194 -0.43 -3.63 -16.15
C ASP A 194 1.04 -3.56 -16.61
N GLU A 195 1.29 -3.24 -17.89
CA GLU A 195 2.63 -3.01 -18.45
C GLU A 195 3.37 -1.78 -17.89
N ASP A 196 2.65 -0.82 -17.31
CA ASP A 196 3.20 0.40 -16.73
C ASP A 196 3.70 0.18 -15.27
N TYR A 197 3.38 -0.97 -14.65
CA TYR A 197 3.90 -1.35 -13.32
C TYR A 197 5.28 -2.01 -13.42
N ILE A 198 6.28 -1.21 -13.80
CA ILE A 198 7.64 -1.68 -14.02
C ILE A 198 8.35 -1.95 -12.68
N VAL A 199 8.94 -3.14 -12.53
CA VAL A 199 9.75 -3.47 -11.35
C VAL A 199 11.19 -2.98 -11.54
N HIS A 200 11.71 -2.28 -10.55
CA HIS A 200 13.05 -1.72 -10.52
C HIS A 200 13.91 -2.41 -9.46
N VAL A 201 14.98 -3.07 -9.87
CA VAL A 201 15.92 -3.75 -8.96
C VAL A 201 17.35 -3.22 -9.16
N ASP A 202 18.15 -3.25 -8.10
CA ASP A 202 19.55 -2.77 -8.09
C ASP A 202 20.54 -3.77 -8.75
N GLU A 203 20.05 -4.68 -9.60
CA GLU A 203 20.87 -5.68 -10.27
C GLU A 203 21.15 -5.28 -11.72
N TYR A 204 22.42 -5.22 -12.10
CA TYR A 204 22.79 -5.24 -13.51
C TYR A 204 22.37 -6.60 -14.08
N VAL A 205 21.44 -6.61 -15.04
CA VAL A 205 21.31 -7.74 -15.95
C VAL A 205 22.60 -7.75 -16.78
N LEU A 206 23.55 -8.61 -16.43
CA LEU A 206 24.62 -8.96 -17.35
C LEU A 206 23.96 -9.66 -18.54
N LEU A 207 23.65 -8.89 -19.59
CA LEU A 207 23.48 -9.43 -20.93
C LEU A 207 24.84 -9.97 -21.37
N LEU A 208 25.18 -11.18 -20.89
CA LEU A 208 26.20 -12.00 -21.52
C LEU A 208 25.66 -12.33 -22.92
N GLY A 209 26.12 -11.55 -23.90
CA GLY A 209 25.84 -11.78 -25.30
C GLY A 209 26.29 -13.18 -25.69
N VAL A 210 25.33 -14.07 -25.89
CA VAL A 210 25.52 -15.28 -26.68
C VAL A 210 25.61 -14.83 -28.14
N ILE A 211 26.80 -14.42 -28.56
CA ILE A 211 27.18 -14.48 -29.98
C ILE A 211 28.06 -15.71 -30.11
N ALA A 212 27.42 -16.86 -30.33
CA ALA A 212 28.13 -18.01 -30.88
C ALA A 212 28.51 -17.67 -32.32
N PRO A 213 29.78 -17.81 -32.74
CA PRO A 213 30.14 -17.65 -34.13
C PRO A 213 29.56 -18.82 -34.92
N ARG A 214 28.74 -18.52 -35.93
CA ARG A 214 28.45 -19.50 -37.00
C ARG A 214 29.74 -19.69 -37.78
N ALA A 215 30.35 -20.87 -37.64
CA ALA A 215 31.34 -21.34 -38.59
C ALA A 215 30.63 -21.68 -39.91
N LEU A 216 31.20 -21.19 -41.01
CA LEU A 216 30.88 -21.56 -42.39
C LEU A 216 31.36 -22.98 -42.69
#